data_AF-A0A9D4R059-F1
#
_entry.id   AF-A0A9D4R059-F1
#
_cell.length_a   1.000
_cell.length_b   1.000
_cell.length_c   1.000
_cell.angle_alpha   90.00
_cell.angle_beta   90.00
_cell.angle_gamma   90.00
#
_symmetry.space_group_name_H-M   'P 1'
#
loop_
_entity.id
_entity.type
_entity.pdbx_description
1 polymer ?
#
loop_
_entity_poly.entity_id
_entity_poly.type
_entity_poly.pdbx_seq_one_letter_code
_entity_poly.pdbx_strand_id
1 'polypeptide(L)' 'MVWNQLQRHLSKSEPRTKKELVQAIKAFWKDHMTVEQCKLYIDHLYKVALICIKIMDVQPVTP' A
#
# COMPACT_ATOMS: atom_id res chain seq x y z
N MET A 1 6.73 -2.75 -7.16
CA MET A 1 6.23 -1.78 -6.15
C MET A 1 5.87 -2.52 -4.87
N VAL A 2 6.02 -1.90 -3.69
CA VAL A 2 5.75 -2.53 -2.37
C VAL A 2 4.35 -3.13 -2.27
N TRP A 3 3.34 -2.45 -2.84
CA TRP A 3 1.97 -2.98 -2.93
C TRP A 3 1.93 -4.37 -3.60
N ASN A 4 2.58 -4.54 -4.76
CA ASN A 4 2.63 -5.83 -5.45
C ASN A 4 3.36 -6.91 -4.63
N GLN A 5 4.33 -6.52 -3.81
CA GLN A 5 5.03 -7.47 -2.93
C GLN A 5 4.14 -7.91 -1.77
N LEU A 6 3.41 -6.98 -1.16
CA LEU A 6 2.42 -7.27 -0.13
C LEU A 6 1.32 -8.19 -0.68
N GLN A 7 0.77 -7.90 -1.86
CA GLN A 7 -0.24 -8.76 -2.48
C GLN A 7 0.29 -10.18 -2.68
N ARG A 8 1.51 -10.34 -3.22
CA ARG A 8 2.14 -11.67 -3.38
C ARG A 8 2.36 -12.37 -2.04
N HIS A 9 2.75 -11.64 -0.99
CA HIS A 9 2.89 -12.20 0.35
C HIS A 9 1.55 -12.69 0.89
N LEU A 10 0.51 -11.88 0.78
CA LEU A 10 -0.84 -12.23 1.22
C LEU A 10 -1.42 -13.42 0.45
N SER A 11 -1.22 -13.47 -0.86
CA SER A 11 -1.62 -14.62 -1.69
C SER A 11 -0.93 -15.92 -1.28
N LYS A 12 0.30 -15.86 -0.77
CA LYS A 12 1.01 -17.05 -0.26
C LYS A 12 0.53 -17.47 1.14
N SER A 13 0.21 -16.49 1.99
CA SER A 13 -0.26 -16.76 3.36
C SER A 13 -1.74 -17.12 3.46
N GLU A 14 -2.53 -16.82 2.42
CA GLU A 14 -3.97 -17.09 2.31
C GLU A 14 -4.81 -16.82 3.59
N PRO A 15 -4.77 -15.60 4.16
CA PRO A 15 -5.54 -15.30 5.37
C PRO A 15 -7.04 -15.44 5.10
N ARG A 16 -7.75 -16.17 5.98
CA ARG A 16 -9.18 -16.44 5.89
C ARG A 16 -9.99 -15.56 6.86
N THR A 17 -9.33 -14.96 7.84
CA THR A 17 -9.95 -14.04 8.79
C THR A 17 -9.32 -12.64 8.75
N LYS A 18 -10.08 -11.62 9.20
CA LYS A 18 -9.55 -10.26 9.37
C LYS A 18 -8.31 -10.23 10.28
N LYS A 19 -8.30 -11.06 11.33
CA LYS A 19 -7.18 -11.14 12.28
C LYS A 19 -5.93 -11.68 11.60
N GLU A 20 -6.05 -12.75 10.83
CA GLU A 20 -4.95 -13.33 10.04
C GLU A 20 -4.43 -12.34 9.01
N LEU A 21 -5.33 -11.64 8.30
CA LEU A 21 -4.94 -10.63 7.33
C LEU A 21 -4.10 -9.51 7.97
N VAL A 22 -4.56 -8.98 9.11
CA VAL A 22 -3.82 -7.95 9.85
C VAL A 22 -2.46 -8.47 10.33
N GLN A 23 -2.40 -9.70 10.81
CA GLN A 23 -1.14 -10.32 11.23
C GLN A 23 -0.18 -10.52 10.06
N ALA A 24 -0.65 -11.02 8.91
CA ALA A 24 0.16 -11.21 7.71
C ALA A 24 0.70 -9.88 7.16
N ILE A 25 -0.11 -8.81 7.17
CA ILE A 25 0.36 -7.46 6.80
C ILE A 25 1.47 -7.01 7.76
N LYS A 26 1.29 -7.17 9.07
CA LYS A 26 2.32 -6.78 10.06
C LYS A 26 3.61 -7.58 9.88
N ALA A 27 3.51 -8.89 9.65
CA ALA A 27 4.65 -9.76 9.39
C ALA A 27 5.40 -9.32 8.13
N PHE A 28 4.68 -9.01 7.05
CA PHE A 28 5.29 -8.48 5.82
C PHE A 28 6.16 -7.24 6.08
N TRP A 29 5.63 -6.24 6.81
CA TRP A 29 6.39 -5.03 7.11
C TRP A 29 7.59 -5.26 8.04
N LYS A 30 7.49 -6.25 8.93
CA LYS A 30 8.56 -6.57 9.88
C LYS A 30 9.68 -7.40 9.23
N ASP A 31 9.30 -8.41 8.46
CA ASP A 31 10.21 -9.49 8.06
C ASP A 31 10.69 -9.34 6.61
N HIS A 32 9.95 -8.62 5.76
CA HIS A 32 10.23 -8.51 4.33
C HIS A 32 10.58 -7.10 3.84
N MET A 33 10.50 -6.09 4.70
CA MET A 33 10.75 -4.70 4.31
C MET A 33 11.99 -4.12 4.98
N THR A 34 12.92 -3.60 4.17
CA THR A 34 14.05 -2.82 4.67
C THR A 34 13.69 -1.35 4.85
N VAL A 35 14.49 -0.63 5.64
CA VAL A 35 14.32 0.82 5.85
C VAL A 35 14.38 1.59 4.53
N GLU A 36 15.29 1.22 3.63
CA GLU A 36 15.42 1.83 2.30
C GLU A 36 14.18 1.62 1.45
N GLN A 37 13.63 0.41 1.44
CA GLN A 37 12.41 0.10 0.70
C GLN A 37 11.20 0.86 1.26
N CYS A 38 11.12 1.02 2.59
CA CYS A 38 10.11 1.86 3.23
C CYS A 38 10.24 3.33 2.80
N LYS A 39 11.45 3.89 2.77
CA LYS A 39 11.70 5.27 2.29
C LYS A 39 11.24 5.44 0.84
N LEU A 40 11.63 4.53 -0.05
CA LEU A 40 11.20 4.56 -1.45
C LEU A 40 9.68 4.45 -1.61
N TYR A 41 9.01 3.69 -0.75
CA TYR A 41 7.56 3.59 -0.76
C TYR A 41 6.88 4.87 -0.30
N ILE A 42 7.39 5.52 0.74
CA ILE A 42 6.89 6.82 1.21
C ILE A 42 7.04 7.88 0.10
N ASP A 43 8.20 7.94 -0.56
CA ASP A 43 8.43 8.86 -1.69
C ASP A 43 7.45 8.61 -2.84
N HIS A 44 7.18 7.32 -3.12
CA HIS A 44 6.20 6.94 -4.11
C HIS A 44 4.78 7.38 -3.73
N LEU A 45 4.38 7.20 -2.46
CA LEU A 45 3.08 7.65 -1.96
C LEU A 45 2.91 9.16 -2.08
N TYR A 46 3.93 9.96 -1.78
CA TYR A 46 3.86 11.41 -1.98
C TYR A 46 3.61 11.79 -3.43
N LYS A 47 4.30 11.13 -4.37
CA LYS A 47 4.09 11.36 -5.81
C LYS A 47 2.68 10.99 -6.25
N VAL A 48 2.17 9.85 -5.78
CA VAL A 48 0.81 9.37 -6.12
C VAL A 48 -0.27 10.22 -5.47
N ALA A 49 -0.11 10.62 -4.21
CA ALA A 49 -1.08 11.45 -3.50
C ALA A 49 -1.33 12.77 -4.24
N LEU A 50 -0.27 13.41 -4.75
CA LEU A 50 -0.41 14.62 -5.57
C LEU A 50 -1.19 14.37 -6.87
N ILE A 51 -1.02 13.20 -7.48
CA ILE A 51 -1.80 12.81 -8.67
C ILE A 51 -3.26 12.58 -8.30
N CYS A 52 -3.52 11.86 -7.20
CA CYS A 52 -4.88 11.61 -6.72
C CYS A 52 -5.63 12.90 -6.39
N ILE A 53 -4.98 13.86 -5.71
CA ILE A 53 -5.57 15.17 -5.41
C ILE A 53 -5.93 15.89 -6.70
N LYS A 54 -5.02 15.93 -7.68
CA LYS A 54 -5.30 16.53 -9.00
C LYS A 54 -6.46 15.85 -9.73
N ILE A 55 -6.63 14.54 -9.61
CA ILE A 55 -7.76 13.81 -10.21
C ILE A 55 -9.07 14.15 -9.48
N MET A 56 -9.03 14.28 -8.14
CA MET A 56 -10.20 14.61 -7.33
C MET A 56 -10.66 16.05 -7.52
N ASP A 57 -9.74 17.02 -7.68
CA ASP A 57 -10.07 18.43 -7.97
C ASP A 57 -10.66 18.66 -9.37
N VAL A 58 -10.60 17.67 -10.27
CA VAL A 58 -11.13 17.75 -11.65
C VAL A 58 -12.58 17.24 -11.74
N GLN A 59 -13.27 16.98 -10.63
CA GLN A 59 -14.72 16.81 -10.67
C GLN A 59 -15.38 18.21 -10.72
N PRO A 60 -15.95 18.65 -11.86
CA PRO A 60 -16.71 19.89 -11.86
C PRO A 60 -17.88 19.73 -10.90
N VAL A 61 -17.99 20.65 -9.95
CA VAL A 61 -19.23 20.87 -9.20
C VAL A 61 -20.27 21.28 -10.24
N THR A 62 -21.03 20.32 -10.76
CA THR A 62 -22.22 20.61 -11.56
C THR A 62 -23.26 21.21 -10.62
N PRO A 63 -23.79 22.42 -10.91
CA PRO A 63 -24.85 23.04 -10.14
C PRO A 63 -26.17 22.24 -10.19
#